data_AF-A0A2U3KD63-F1
#
_entry.id   AF-A0A2U3KD63-F1
#
_cell.length_a   1.000
_cell.length_b   1.000
_cell.length_c   1.000
_cell.angle_alpha   90.00
_cell.angle_beta   90.00
_cell.angle_gamma   90.00
#
_symmetry.space_group_name_H-M   'P 1'
#
loop_
_entity.id
_entity.type
_entity.pdbx_description
1 polymer ?
#
loop_
_entity_poly.entity_id
_entity_poly.type
_entity_poly.pdbx_seq_one_letter_code
_entity_poly.pdbx_strand_id
1 'polypeptide(L)'
;MSNLEHLDTETLPYRILGMQRLEALFNQEGYLICQSSGERIYHFDEVVAIFLPLSPSTDQVMAVHSDRAKAFMQSLLSKLH
;
A
#
# COMPACT_ATOMS: atom_id res chain seq x y z
N MET A 1 28.80 17.92 0.21
CA MET A 1 27.45 18.50 0.30
C MET A 1 26.65 17.85 -0.81
N SER A 2 25.89 16.81 -0.49
CA SER A 2 25.07 16.08 -1.47
C SER A 2 23.81 16.90 -1.75
N ASN A 3 23.63 17.30 -3.01
CA ASN A 3 22.38 17.85 -3.52
C ASN A 3 21.27 16.81 -3.28
N LEU A 4 20.45 17.03 -2.25
CA LEU A 4 19.12 16.43 -2.21
C LEU A 4 18.35 17.12 -3.35
N GLU A 5 18.28 16.43 -4.48
CA GLU A 5 17.40 16.82 -5.56
C GLU A 5 16.00 17.00 -4.98
N HIS A 6 15.48 18.21 -5.14
CA HIS A 6 14.12 18.59 -4.84
C HIS A 6 13.23 17.73 -5.74
N LEU A 7 12.84 16.55 -5.27
CA LEU A 7 11.95 15.68 -6.01
C LEU A 7 10.58 16.34 -6.00
N ASP A 8 10.25 16.99 -7.11
CA ASP A 8 8.99 17.68 -7.35
C ASP A 8 7.81 16.76 -7.03
N THR A 9 7.23 16.93 -5.85
CA THR A 9 6.08 16.15 -5.35
C THR A 9 4.79 16.41 -6.13
N GLU A 10 4.78 17.36 -7.09
CA GLU A 10 3.58 17.77 -7.82
C GLU A 10 3.14 16.82 -8.95
N THR A 11 3.92 15.78 -9.29
CA THR A 11 3.54 14.85 -10.38
C THR A 11 3.71 13.37 -10.05
N LEU A 12 3.86 13.00 -8.78
CA LEU A 12 3.82 11.59 -8.41
C LEU A 12 2.37 11.09 -8.52
N PRO A 13 2.08 10.03 -9.31
CA PRO A 13 0.77 9.41 -9.32
C PRO A 13 0.34 9.09 -7.90
N TYR A 14 -0.94 9.30 -7.56
CA TYR A 14 -1.49 9.04 -6.23
C TYR A 14 -1.07 7.67 -5.65
N ARG A 15 -0.82 6.69 -6.54
CA ARG A 15 -0.29 5.37 -6.21
C ARG A 15 1.08 5.41 -5.50
N ILE A 16 2.02 6.22 -5.98
CA ILE A 16 3.36 6.34 -5.39
C ILE A 16 3.28 7.07 -4.05
N LEU A 17 2.44 8.11 -3.96
CA LEU A 17 2.21 8.83 -2.70
C LEU A 17 1.59 7.93 -1.63
N GLY A 18 0.67 7.04 -2.02
CA GLY A 18 0.07 6.05 -1.11
C GLY A 18 1.10 5.10 -0.50
N MET A 19 2.05 4.63 -1.31
CA MET A 19 3.15 3.77 -0.85
C MET A 19 4.10 4.49 0.10
N GLN A 20 4.52 5.72 -0.26
CA GLN A 20 5.40 6.52 0.59
C GLN A 20 4.79 6.82 1.96
N ARG A 21 3.48 7.07 2.01
CA ARG A 21 2.76 7.26 3.28
C ARG A 21 2.73 5.98 4.12
N LEU A 22 2.53 4.82 3.48
CA LEU A 22 2.53 3.53 4.17
C LEU A 22 3.92 3.21 4.75
N GLU A 23 4.97 3.46 3.97
CA GLU A 23 6.36 3.30 4.40
C GLU A 23 6.73 4.26 5.54
N ALA A 24 6.33 5.52 5.45
CA ALA A 24 6.53 6.50 6.52
C ALA A 24 5.83 6.08 7.82
N LEU A 25 4.60 5.57 7.73
CA LEU A 25 3.85 5.06 8.88
C LEU A 25 4.57 3.86 9.53
N PHE A 26 5.02 2.91 8.71
CA PHE A 26 5.78 1.76 9.20
C PHE A 26 7.10 2.18 9.87
N ASN A 27 7.84 3.11 9.27
CA ASN A 27 9.08 3.62 9.83
C ASN A 27 8.88 4.39 11.15
N GLN A 28 7.72 5.02 11.32
CA GLN A 28 7.37 5.72 12.56
C GLN A 28 6.98 4.76 13.69
N GLU A 29 6.15 3.76 13.39
CA GLU A 29 5.53 2.89 14.40
C GLU A 29 6.29 1.56 14.61
N GLY A 30 7.16 1.18 13.67
CA GLY A 30 7.89 -0.08 13.65
C GLY A 30 7.03 -1.30 13.26
N TYR A 31 5.76 -1.10 12.94
CA TYR A 31 4.83 -2.13 12.48
C TYR A 31 3.64 -1.53 11.72
N LEU A 32 2.94 -2.36 10.96
CA LEU A 32 1.59 -2.08 10.46
C LEU A 32 0.56 -2.93 11.21
N ILE A 33 -0.69 -2.49 11.28
CA ILE A 33 -1.79 -3.28 11.84
C ILE A 33 -2.66 -3.80 10.71
N CYS A 34 -2.81 -5.12 10.64
CA CYS A 34 -3.79 -5.76 9.77
C CYS A 34 -5.20 -5.40 10.25
N GLN A 35 -5.98 -4.68 9.44
CA GLN A 35 -7.31 -4.23 9.86
C GLN A 35 -8.31 -5.38 10.07
N SER A 36 -8.14 -6.51 9.38
CA SER A 36 -9.07 -7.65 9.49
C SER A 36 -8.77 -8.56 10.69
N SER A 37 -7.49 -8.79 11.02
CA SER A 37 -7.09 -9.67 12.14
C SER A 37 -6.67 -8.92 13.39
N GLY A 38 -6.33 -7.63 13.29
CA GLY A 38 -5.73 -6.85 14.37
C GLY A 38 -4.25 -7.19 14.62
N GLU A 39 -3.68 -8.12 13.85
CA GLU A 39 -2.29 -8.55 14.01
C GLU A 39 -1.31 -7.46 13.58
N ARG A 40 -0.17 -7.41 14.26
CA ARG A 40 0.93 -6.51 13.90
C ARG A 40 1.83 -7.20 12.88
N ILE A 41 2.18 -6.47 11.85
CA ILE A 41 3.11 -6.87 10.80
C ILE A 41 4.40 -6.09 11.02
N TYR A 42 5.46 -6.79 11.40
CA TYR A 42 6.76 -6.21 11.76
C TYR A 42 7.75 -6.17 10.61
N HIS A 43 7.41 -6.80 9.48
CA HIS A 43 8.25 -6.95 8.31
C HIS A 43 7.53 -6.35 7.11
N PHE A 44 7.98 -5.17 6.66
CA PHE A 44 7.32 -4.45 5.57
C PHE A 44 7.38 -5.22 4.24
N ASP A 45 8.40 -6.07 4.07
CA ASP A 45 8.56 -7.02 2.96
C ASP A 45 7.51 -8.13 2.94
N GLU A 46 6.82 -8.38 4.06
CA GLU A 46 5.66 -9.28 4.11
C GLU A 46 4.39 -8.60 3.58
N VAL A 47 4.42 -7.30 3.29
CA VAL A 47 3.25 -6.52 2.86
C VAL A 47 3.34 -6.19 1.37
N VAL A 48 2.24 -6.42 0.67
CA VAL A 48 2.05 -5.95 -0.71
C VAL A 48 0.91 -4.94 -0.76
N ALA A 49 1.07 -3.93 -1.60
CA ALA A 49 -0.01 -2.98 -1.87
C ALA A 49 -0.82 -3.42 -3.08
N ILE A 50 -2.14 -3.37 -2.91
CA ILE A 50 -3.12 -3.63 -3.95
C ILE A 50 -3.82 -2.31 -4.26
N PHE A 51 -3.83 -1.95 -5.54
CA PHE A 51 -4.48 -0.75 -6.05
C PHE A 51 -5.80 -1.14 -6.71
N LEU A 52 -6.91 -0.74 -6.10
CA LEU A 52 -8.24 -0.97 -6.62
C LEU A 52 -8.71 0.31 -7.32
N PRO A 53 -8.83 0.32 -8.66
CA PRO A 53 -9.30 1.50 -9.37
C PRO A 53 -10.76 1.77 -8.99
N LEU A 54 -11.01 2.93 -8.37
CA LEU A 54 -12.35 3.43 -8.08
C LEU A 54 -12.86 4.34 -9.21
N SER A 55 -11.95 5.02 -9.89
CA SER A 55 -12.21 5.91 -11.03
C SER A 55 -10.98 5.95 -11.97
N PRO A 56 -11.07 6.60 -13.13
CA PRO A 56 -9.92 6.77 -14.02
C PRO A 56 -8.72 7.50 -13.39
N SER A 57 -8.93 8.23 -12.30
CA SER A 57 -7.91 9.06 -11.64
C SER A 57 -7.69 8.72 -10.18
N THR A 58 -8.41 7.74 -9.62
CA THR A 58 -8.35 7.43 -8.18
C THR A 58 -8.36 5.92 -7.95
N ASP A 59 -7.41 5.47 -7.16
CA ASP A 59 -7.38 4.10 -6.63
C ASP A 59 -7.58 4.12 -5.12
N GLN A 60 -8.28 3.11 -4.61
CA GLN A 60 -8.17 2.71 -3.22
C GLN A 60 -6.90 1.86 -3.06
N VAL A 61 -6.01 2.27 -2.16
CA VAL A 61 -4.79 1.52 -1.83
C VAL A 61 -5.05 0.66 -0.61
N MET A 62 -4.77 -0.63 -0.70
CA MET A 62 -4.89 -1.58 0.40
C MET A 62 -3.55 -2.27 0.63
N ALA A 63 -3.09 -2.32 1.88
CA ALA A 63 -1.98 -3.15 2.29
C ALA A 63 -2.49 -4.55 2.66
N VAL A 64 -1.91 -5.59 2.08
CA VAL A 64 -2.29 -6.99 2.33
C VAL A 64 -1.04 -7.80 2.61
N HIS A 65 -1.13 -8.75 3.53
CA HIS A 65 -0.05 -9.71 3.74
C HIS A 65 0.18 -10.55 2.47
N SER A 66 1.43 -10.74 2.10
CA SER A 66 1.86 -11.32 0.81
C SER A 66 1.29 -12.72 0.58
N ASP A 67 1.22 -13.56 1.61
CA ASP A 67 0.62 -14.91 1.57
C ASP A 67 -0.89 -14.90 1.26
N ARG A 68 -1.60 -13.81 1.59
CA ARG A 68 -3.05 -13.63 1.38
C ARG A 68 -3.37 -12.86 0.11
N ALA A 69 -2.43 -12.14 -0.47
CA ALA A 69 -2.65 -11.26 -1.61
C ALA A 69 -3.34 -11.96 -2.78
N LYS A 70 -2.88 -13.16 -3.14
CA LYS A 70 -3.46 -13.94 -4.24
C LYS A 70 -4.91 -14.34 -3.96
N ALA A 71 -5.18 -14.89 -2.78
CA ALA A 71 -6.52 -15.31 -2.38
C ALA A 71 -7.48 -14.10 -2.29
N PHE A 72 -6.99 -12.97 -1.78
CA PHE A 72 -7.72 -11.72 -1.71
C PHE A 72 -8.10 -11.23 -3.11
N MET A 73 -7.15 -11.16 -4.05
CA MET A 73 -7.42 -10.77 -5.45
C MET A 73 -8.43 -11.69 -6.12
N GLN A 74 -8.31 -13.00 -5.93
CA GLN A 74 -9.29 -13.96 -6.45
C GLN A 74 -10.68 -13.72 -5.89
N SER A 75 -10.81 -13.41 -4.59
CA SER A 75 -12.09 -13.10 -3.95
C SER A 75 -12.75 -11.82 -4.46
N LEU A 76 -11.94 -10.83 -4.87
CA LEU A 76 -12.43 -9.59 -5.47
C LEU A 76 -12.95 -9.86 -6.89
N LEU A 77 -12.17 -10.58 -7.69
CA LEU A 77 -12.56 -10.93 -9.06
C LEU A 77 -13.82 -11.79 -9.10
N SER A 78 -13.98 -12.72 -8.14
CA SER A 78 -15.19 -13.54 -8.05
C SER A 78 -16.45 -12.76 -7.69
N LYS A 79 -16.33 -11.57 -7.09
CA LYS A 79 -17.46 -10.69 -6.75
C LYS A 79 -17.88 -9.77 -7.90
N LEU A 80 -17.13 -9.76 -8.99
CA LEU A 80 -17.43 -8.97 -10.20
C LEU A 80 -18.24 -9.77 -11.24
N HIS A 81 -18.49 -11.06 -10.99
CA HIS A 81 -19.40 -11.93 -11.74
C HIS A 81 -20.70 -12.11 -10.96
#